data_AF-A0A2G1UGB1-F1
#
_entry.id   AF-A0A2G1UGB1-F1
#
_cell.length_a   1.000
_cell.length_b   1.000
_cell.length_c   1.000
_cell.angle_alpha   90.00
_cell.angle_beta   90.00
_cell.angle_gamma   90.00
#
_symmetry.space_group_name_H-M   'P 1'
#
loop_
_entity.id
_entity.type
_entity.pdbx_description
1 polymer ?
#
loop_
_entity_poly.entity_id
_entity_poly.type
_entity_poly.pdbx_seq_one_letter_code
_entity_poly.pdbx_strand_id
1 'polypeptide(L)'
;MAVFLFFQREVFLYAKKFSILDFEAAWLKSLFIFFPLFLITALRSVDVGIDTARYSEEYERAKSLEPVIRSTEFIFSYLLIAFSKLGVSFQGFLFFQSYIYYLAISSLLVLIPNRSYFTYFLVVVCFGLFSFGLSGIRQSIAISLFLFSVFPLLRGRHSIYAVLGLIAFFVHNSSIIVFLVTFFVSNVFLGFRVFYFGVLLSPLTVLVNETILYAFLFFDIKQLNNFNNDTDLLLNIKVPMSVWSFVLVMGFVMRYGKNVAIIEAMKSHDNYLYVRSLCMWGCVFLCALLWMASSIRLMDRLGLYFVPFVALFSAWILASVRETLVGWWMRFSFLLMLIFISSFLFRDELFSVF
;
A
#
# COMPACT_ATOMS: atom_id res chain seq x y z
N MET A 1 -13.82 -18.52 2.88
CA MET A 1 -13.96 -18.96 1.48
C MET A 1 -14.94 -18.12 0.66
N ALA A 2 -16.20 -17.89 1.11
CA ALA A 2 -17.20 -17.15 0.32
C ALA A 2 -16.81 -15.69 -0.02
N VAL A 3 -16.33 -14.92 0.97
CA VAL A 3 -15.83 -13.54 0.77
C VAL A 3 -14.68 -13.48 -0.24
N PHE A 4 -13.84 -14.52 -0.23
CA PHE A 4 -12.69 -14.64 -1.10
C PHE A 4 -13.09 -14.93 -2.56
N LEU A 5 -13.96 -15.92 -2.76
CA LEU A 5 -14.51 -16.23 -4.08
C LEU A 5 -15.28 -15.03 -4.66
N PHE A 6 -15.93 -14.26 -3.79
CA PHE A 6 -16.53 -12.99 -4.15
C PHE A 6 -15.50 -11.98 -4.68
N PHE A 7 -14.36 -11.79 -4.00
CA PHE A 7 -13.31 -10.90 -4.49
C PHE A 7 -12.69 -11.37 -5.80
N GLN A 8 -12.35 -12.66 -5.91
CA GLN A 8 -11.82 -13.23 -7.16
C GLN A 8 -12.81 -13.01 -8.31
N ARG A 9 -14.11 -13.23 -8.06
CA ARG A 9 -15.18 -12.94 -9.01
C ARG A 9 -15.26 -11.45 -9.34
N GLU A 10 -15.18 -10.55 -8.36
CA GLU A 10 -15.23 -9.10 -8.60
C GLU A 10 -14.02 -8.63 -9.42
N VAL A 11 -12.79 -9.08 -9.12
CA VAL A 11 -11.62 -8.76 -9.94
C VAL A 11 -11.77 -9.32 -11.36
N PHE A 12 -12.21 -10.57 -11.51
CA PHE A 12 -12.45 -11.21 -12.81
C PHE A 12 -13.53 -10.48 -13.63
N LEU A 13 -14.67 -10.15 -13.02
CA LEU A 13 -15.74 -9.38 -13.65
C LEU A 13 -15.25 -7.99 -14.08
N TYR A 14 -14.24 -7.42 -13.39
CA TYR A 14 -13.75 -6.07 -13.69
C TYR A 14 -12.96 -6.18 -14.96
N ALA A 15 -11.99 -7.08 -14.96
CA ALA A 15 -11.16 -7.33 -16.11
C ALA A 15 -11.96 -7.78 -17.35
N LYS A 16 -13.01 -8.61 -17.19
CA LYS A 16 -13.91 -9.00 -18.27
C LYS A 16 -14.68 -7.81 -18.86
N LYS A 17 -15.16 -6.87 -18.02
CA LYS A 17 -15.82 -5.63 -18.49
C LYS A 17 -14.89 -4.76 -19.35
N PHE A 18 -13.58 -4.85 -19.13
CA PHE A 18 -12.58 -4.03 -19.81
C PHE A 18 -11.89 -4.72 -20.99
N SER A 19 -12.43 -5.85 -21.47
CA SER A 19 -11.87 -6.60 -22.60
C SER A 19 -10.37 -6.84 -22.45
N ILE A 20 -9.89 -7.02 -21.21
CA ILE A 20 -8.49 -7.36 -20.94
C ILE A 20 -8.35 -8.83 -21.37
N LEU A 21 -8.07 -9.04 -22.66
CA LEU A 21 -7.99 -10.34 -23.33
C LEU A 21 -7.03 -11.32 -22.61
N ASP A 22 -6.10 -10.81 -21.80
CA ASP A 22 -5.09 -11.57 -21.05
C ASP A 22 -5.25 -11.54 -19.52
N PHE A 23 -6.45 -11.30 -18.98
CA PHE A 23 -6.61 -11.15 -17.51
C PHE A 23 -6.04 -12.33 -16.72
N GLU A 24 -6.42 -13.56 -17.09
CA GLU A 24 -5.98 -14.77 -16.38
C GLU A 24 -4.46 -14.92 -16.43
N ALA A 25 -3.86 -14.71 -17.62
CA ALA A 25 -2.41 -14.76 -17.79
C ALA A 25 -1.69 -13.65 -17.00
N ALA A 26 -2.23 -12.43 -16.97
CA ALA A 26 -1.65 -11.32 -16.24
C ALA A 26 -1.70 -11.53 -14.72
N TRP A 27 -2.83 -12.03 -14.22
CA TRP A 27 -3.01 -12.32 -12.83
C TRP A 27 -2.11 -13.47 -12.35
N LEU A 28 -2.01 -14.56 -13.13
CA LEU A 28 -1.09 -15.66 -12.85
C LEU A 28 0.39 -15.22 -12.85
N LYS A 29 0.81 -14.40 -13.82
CA LYS A 29 2.17 -13.84 -13.86
C LYS A 29 2.47 -12.98 -12.63
N SER A 30 1.51 -12.18 -12.19
CA SER A 30 1.60 -11.37 -10.98
C SER A 30 1.75 -12.25 -9.73
N LEU A 31 0.92 -13.28 -9.58
CA LEU A 31 1.04 -14.22 -8.47
C LEU A 31 2.38 -14.94 -8.47
N PHE A 32 2.87 -15.35 -9.65
CA PHE A 32 4.16 -16.00 -9.79
C PHE A 32 5.32 -15.10 -9.34
N ILE A 33 5.33 -13.82 -9.72
CA ILE A 33 6.43 -12.91 -9.34
C ILE A 33 6.42 -12.58 -7.84
N PHE A 34 5.25 -12.57 -7.21
CA PHE A 34 5.11 -12.36 -5.76
C PHE A 34 5.27 -13.64 -4.93
N PHE A 35 5.30 -14.82 -5.57
CA PHE A 35 5.37 -16.10 -4.88
C PHE A 35 6.57 -16.22 -3.92
N PRO A 36 7.81 -15.77 -4.26
CA PRO A 36 8.91 -15.81 -3.31
C PRO A 36 8.67 -14.97 -2.05
N LEU A 37 8.13 -13.75 -2.20
CA LEU A 37 7.82 -12.90 -1.06
C LEU A 37 6.69 -13.48 -0.22
N PHE A 38 5.66 -14.03 -0.88
CA PHE A 38 4.60 -14.78 -0.22
C PHE A 38 5.17 -15.92 0.63
N LEU A 39 6.07 -16.75 0.10
CA LEU A 39 6.66 -17.84 0.87
C LEU A 39 7.44 -17.32 2.07
N ILE A 40 8.26 -16.27 1.89
CA ILE A 40 9.04 -15.68 2.98
C ILE A 40 8.12 -15.16 4.08
N THR A 41 7.06 -14.41 3.75
CA THR A 41 6.14 -13.91 4.78
C THR A 41 5.26 -15.00 5.38
N ALA A 42 4.81 -15.97 4.59
CA ALA A 42 3.89 -17.02 5.01
C ALA A 42 4.56 -18.08 5.90
N LEU A 43 5.85 -18.33 5.70
CA LEU A 43 6.64 -19.34 6.40
C LEU A 43 7.60 -18.74 7.43
N ARG A 44 7.52 -17.42 7.70
CA ARG A 44 8.34 -16.77 8.72
C ARG A 44 8.10 -17.36 10.11
N SER A 45 9.13 -17.35 10.95
CA SER A 45 8.99 -17.70 12.36
C SER A 45 8.27 -16.59 13.14
N VAL A 46 7.81 -16.94 14.35
CA VAL A 46 7.12 -16.00 15.24
C VAL A 46 8.02 -14.85 15.69
N ASP A 47 9.33 -15.05 15.68
CA ASP A 47 10.34 -14.05 16.03
C ASP A 47 10.59 -13.01 14.92
N VAL A 48 10.07 -13.24 13.71
CA VAL A 48 10.20 -12.30 12.59
C VAL A 48 9.02 -11.33 12.58
N GLY A 49 9.34 -10.07 12.90
CA GLY A 49 8.40 -8.95 12.87
C GLY A 49 7.96 -8.52 14.27
N ILE A 50 7.94 -7.20 14.49
CA ILE A 50 7.74 -6.56 15.80
C ILE A 50 6.47 -7.03 16.52
N ASP A 51 5.36 -7.16 15.78
CA ASP A 51 4.08 -7.54 16.40
C ASP A 51 3.78 -9.05 16.35
N THR A 52 4.57 -9.85 15.64
CA THR A 52 4.25 -11.27 15.34
C THR A 52 4.16 -12.10 16.62
N ALA A 53 5.13 -11.96 17.53
CA ALA A 53 5.14 -12.64 18.83
C ALA A 53 3.89 -12.33 19.66
N ARG A 54 3.53 -11.05 19.75
CA ARG A 54 2.32 -10.60 20.47
C ARG A 54 1.04 -11.21 19.89
N TYR A 55 0.90 -11.23 18.57
CA TYR A 55 -0.27 -11.85 17.94
C TYR A 55 -0.30 -13.37 18.12
N SER A 56 0.86 -14.03 18.21
CA SER A 56 0.95 -15.45 18.53
C SER A 56 0.44 -15.71 19.95
N GLU A 57 0.83 -14.90 20.94
CA GLU A 57 0.31 -15.01 22.30
C GLU A 57 -1.21 -14.79 22.36
N GLU A 58 -1.72 -13.78 21.65
CA GLU A 58 -3.16 -13.52 21.56
C GLU A 58 -3.91 -14.70 20.90
N TYR A 59 -3.30 -15.32 19.90
CA TYR A 59 -3.84 -16.50 19.22
C TYR A 59 -3.91 -17.74 20.13
N GLU A 60 -2.87 -17.96 20.94
CA GLU A 60 -2.84 -19.04 21.94
C GLU A 60 -3.84 -18.78 23.07
N ARG A 61 -3.95 -17.54 23.55
CA ARG A 61 -5.00 -17.16 24.53
C ARG A 61 -6.41 -17.35 23.98
N ALA A 62 -6.61 -17.18 22.68
CA ALA A 62 -7.90 -17.43 22.04
C ALA A 62 -8.32 -18.92 22.04
N LYS A 63 -7.38 -19.85 22.27
CA LYS A 63 -7.71 -21.27 22.52
C LYS A 63 -8.39 -21.45 23.87
N SER A 64 -8.03 -20.62 24.85
CA SER A 64 -8.57 -20.65 26.21
C SER A 64 -10.05 -20.19 26.27
N LEU A 65 -10.65 -20.23 27.46
CA LEU A 65 -12.05 -19.84 27.68
C LEU A 65 -12.25 -18.31 27.72
N GLU A 66 -11.18 -17.51 27.86
CA GLU A 66 -11.26 -16.06 28.01
C GLU A 66 -10.40 -15.32 26.95
N PRO A 67 -10.90 -15.17 25.71
CA PRO A 67 -10.17 -14.47 24.66
C PRO A 67 -10.11 -12.95 24.92
N VAL A 68 -8.97 -12.33 24.59
CA VAL A 68 -8.81 -10.87 24.65
C VAL A 68 -9.45 -10.24 23.41
N ILE A 69 -10.54 -9.51 23.60
CA ILE A 69 -11.23 -8.78 22.53
C ILE A 69 -10.82 -7.32 22.57
N ARG A 70 -10.21 -6.83 21.48
CA ARG A 70 -9.94 -5.41 21.30
C ARG A 70 -11.26 -4.66 21.12
N SER A 71 -11.46 -3.55 21.84
CA SER A 71 -12.71 -2.78 21.78
C SER A 71 -12.98 -2.15 20.42
N THR A 72 -11.95 -1.62 19.75
CA THR A 72 -12.09 -0.92 18.47
C THR A 72 -11.72 -1.77 17.27
N GLU A 73 -10.84 -2.76 17.43
CA GLU A 73 -10.39 -3.66 16.36
C GLU A 73 -10.90 -5.10 16.56
N PHE A 74 -12.17 -5.24 16.95
CA PHE A 74 -12.74 -6.52 17.35
C PHE A 74 -12.80 -7.53 16.20
N ILE A 75 -12.93 -7.12 14.94
CA ILE A 75 -12.97 -8.05 13.80
C ILE A 75 -11.64 -8.82 13.71
N PHE A 76 -10.52 -8.16 13.97
CA PHE A 76 -9.23 -8.86 14.01
C PHE A 76 -9.16 -9.85 15.18
N SER A 77 -9.63 -9.47 16.37
CA SER A 77 -9.72 -10.41 17.51
C SER A 77 -10.59 -11.63 17.18
N TYR A 78 -11.76 -11.44 16.57
CA TYR A 78 -12.63 -12.54 16.15
C TYR A 78 -12.01 -13.39 15.04
N LEU A 79 -11.19 -12.81 14.16
CA LEU A 79 -10.46 -13.57 13.15
C LEU A 79 -9.46 -14.54 13.79
N LEU A 80 -8.68 -14.08 14.78
CA LEU A 80 -7.77 -14.95 15.54
C LEU A 80 -8.54 -16.07 16.26
N ILE A 81 -9.63 -15.72 16.95
CA ILE A 81 -10.50 -16.69 17.65
C ILE A 81 -11.06 -17.72 16.67
N ALA A 82 -11.56 -17.30 15.52
CA ALA A 82 -12.15 -18.20 14.53
C ALA A 82 -11.11 -19.22 14.01
N PHE A 83 -9.92 -18.76 13.62
CA PHE A 83 -8.87 -19.67 13.16
C PHE A 83 -8.41 -20.63 14.27
N SER A 84 -8.28 -20.11 15.49
CA SER A 84 -7.88 -20.88 16.67
C SER A 84 -8.91 -21.97 17.02
N LYS A 85 -10.21 -21.65 17.03
CA LYS A 85 -11.30 -22.61 17.27
C LYS A 85 -11.50 -23.61 16.12
N LEU A 86 -11.07 -23.28 14.90
CA LEU A 86 -11.02 -24.22 13.78
C LEU A 86 -9.82 -25.18 13.85
N GLY A 87 -8.97 -25.08 14.87
CA GLY A 87 -7.78 -25.93 15.04
C GLY A 87 -6.66 -25.61 14.04
N VAL A 88 -6.71 -24.44 13.39
CA VAL A 88 -5.60 -23.98 12.56
C VAL A 88 -4.44 -23.58 13.48
N SER A 89 -3.19 -23.76 13.03
CA SER A 89 -2.04 -23.25 13.77
C SER A 89 -1.86 -21.75 13.53
N PHE A 90 -1.12 -21.05 14.40
CA PHE A 90 -0.75 -19.65 14.13
C PHE A 90 0.02 -19.51 12.82
N GLN A 91 0.86 -20.49 12.46
CA GLN A 91 1.51 -20.52 11.14
C GLN A 91 0.50 -20.58 9.99
N GLY A 92 -0.56 -21.39 10.12
CA GLY A 92 -1.65 -21.44 9.15
C GLY A 92 -2.38 -20.10 9.02
N PHE A 93 -2.51 -19.35 10.12
CA PHE A 93 -3.02 -17.98 10.10
C PHE A 93 -2.06 -17.01 9.38
N LEU A 94 -0.74 -17.07 9.62
CA LEU A 94 0.26 -16.26 8.89
C LEU A 94 0.25 -16.56 7.39
N PHE A 95 0.10 -17.83 7.02
CA PHE A 95 -0.05 -18.26 5.63
C PHE A 95 -1.30 -17.64 5.00
N PHE A 96 -2.44 -17.70 5.68
CA PHE A 96 -3.69 -17.08 5.22
C PHE A 96 -3.55 -15.55 5.07
N GLN A 97 -2.99 -14.87 6.06
CA GLN A 97 -2.76 -13.41 5.99
C GLN A 97 -1.84 -13.04 4.82
N SER A 98 -0.73 -13.76 4.65
CA SER A 98 0.20 -13.51 3.54
C SER A 98 -0.48 -13.75 2.19
N TYR A 99 -1.29 -14.80 2.09
CA TYR A 99 -2.03 -15.12 0.88
C TYR A 99 -2.98 -13.99 0.47
N ILE A 100 -3.82 -13.50 1.39
CA ILE A 100 -4.75 -12.39 1.08
C ILE A 100 -4.00 -11.10 0.73
N TYR A 101 -2.86 -10.86 1.38
CA TYR A 101 -2.04 -9.67 1.16
C TYR A 101 -1.42 -9.64 -0.24
N TYR A 102 -0.73 -10.71 -0.63
CA TYR A 102 -0.13 -10.78 -1.97
C TYR A 102 -1.18 -10.94 -3.06
N LEU A 103 -2.33 -11.53 -2.76
CA LEU A 103 -3.44 -11.54 -3.70
C LEU A 103 -3.96 -10.13 -3.98
N ALA A 104 -4.15 -9.32 -2.94
CA ALA A 104 -4.63 -7.95 -3.06
C ALA A 104 -3.64 -7.07 -3.84
N ILE A 105 -2.36 -7.15 -3.51
CA ILE A 105 -1.27 -6.49 -4.27
C ILE A 105 -1.29 -6.93 -5.73
N SER A 106 -1.35 -8.25 -5.97
CA SER A 106 -1.35 -8.81 -7.33
C SER A 106 -2.56 -8.36 -8.14
N SER A 107 -3.70 -8.14 -7.49
CA SER A 107 -4.93 -7.73 -8.16
C SER A 107 -4.82 -6.32 -8.75
N LEU A 108 -4.12 -5.37 -8.12
CA LEU A 108 -3.99 -4.01 -8.65
C LEU A 108 -3.28 -3.96 -10.00
N LEU A 109 -2.29 -4.85 -10.21
CA LEU A 109 -1.56 -4.93 -11.49
C LEU A 109 -2.49 -5.14 -12.68
N VAL A 110 -3.67 -5.73 -12.47
CA VAL A 110 -4.62 -5.98 -13.55
C VAL A 110 -5.25 -4.68 -14.08
N LEU A 111 -5.21 -3.60 -13.31
CA LEU A 111 -5.85 -2.31 -13.63
C LEU A 111 -5.12 -1.47 -14.70
N ILE A 112 -3.85 -1.79 -15.00
CA ILE A 112 -3.06 -1.02 -15.98
C ILE A 112 -2.76 -1.84 -17.25
N PRO A 113 -2.99 -1.29 -18.45
CA PRO A 113 -2.45 -1.86 -19.69
C PRO A 113 -0.93 -1.65 -19.74
N ASN A 114 -0.22 -2.50 -20.50
CA ASN A 114 1.23 -2.42 -20.73
C ASN A 114 2.02 -2.26 -19.41
N ARG A 115 2.17 -3.38 -18.69
CA ARG A 115 2.70 -3.41 -17.32
C ARG A 115 4.03 -4.15 -17.23
N SER A 116 4.96 -3.61 -16.46
CA SER A 116 6.20 -4.29 -16.09
C SER A 116 6.02 -4.97 -14.74
N TYR A 117 5.78 -6.29 -14.75
CA TYR A 117 5.64 -7.10 -13.53
C TYR A 117 6.87 -6.96 -12.62
N PHE A 118 8.06 -7.02 -13.21
CA PHE A 118 9.32 -6.91 -12.49
C PHE A 118 9.50 -5.53 -11.85
N THR A 119 9.15 -4.46 -12.55
CA THR A 119 9.19 -3.11 -11.97
C THR A 119 8.22 -2.98 -10.81
N TYR A 120 7.00 -3.49 -10.96
CA TYR A 120 6.02 -3.44 -9.88
C TYR A 120 6.51 -4.21 -8.65
N PHE A 121 7.04 -5.42 -8.85
CA PHE A 121 7.69 -6.22 -7.81
C PHE A 121 8.80 -5.44 -7.10
N LEU A 122 9.72 -4.84 -7.85
CA LEU A 122 10.82 -4.07 -7.28
C LEU A 122 10.32 -2.89 -6.44
N VAL A 123 9.32 -2.15 -6.90
CA VAL A 123 8.78 -1.01 -6.13
C VAL A 123 8.10 -1.49 -4.86
N VAL A 124 7.36 -2.59 -4.91
CA VAL A 124 6.76 -3.20 -3.71
C VAL A 124 7.82 -3.58 -2.68
N VAL A 125 8.96 -4.12 -3.11
CA VAL A 125 10.09 -4.43 -2.22
C VAL A 125 10.72 -3.15 -1.65
N CYS A 126 11.11 -2.21 -2.51
CA CYS A 126 11.89 -1.05 -2.10
C CYS A 126 11.11 -0.01 -1.27
N PHE A 127 9.78 0.05 -1.41
CA PHE A 127 8.94 0.91 -0.58
C PHE A 127 8.43 0.19 0.69
N GLY A 128 9.02 -0.97 1.04
CA GLY A 128 8.81 -1.59 2.34
C GLY A 128 7.49 -2.33 2.53
N LEU A 129 6.66 -2.49 1.48
CA LEU A 129 5.43 -3.32 1.59
C LEU A 129 5.77 -4.78 1.95
N PHE A 130 6.93 -5.28 1.52
CA PHE A 130 7.43 -6.58 1.96
C PHE A 130 7.70 -6.63 3.49
N SER A 131 8.49 -5.69 4.02
CA SER A 131 8.78 -5.59 5.46
C SER A 131 7.48 -5.44 6.28
N PHE A 132 6.51 -4.75 5.69
CA PHE A 132 5.20 -4.59 6.28
C PHE A 132 4.38 -5.88 6.35
N GLY A 133 4.49 -6.74 5.33
CA GLY A 133 3.92 -8.09 5.36
C GLY A 133 4.47 -8.94 6.52
N LEU A 134 5.70 -8.66 6.99
CA LEU A 134 6.33 -9.35 8.12
C LEU A 134 5.87 -8.81 9.48
N SER A 135 5.82 -7.49 9.66
CA SER A 135 5.60 -6.85 10.96
C SER A 135 4.17 -6.37 11.22
N GLY A 136 3.42 -5.99 10.19
CA GLY A 136 2.14 -5.29 10.30
C GLY A 136 0.91 -6.14 10.02
N ILE A 137 0.70 -7.25 10.73
CA ILE A 137 -0.37 -8.22 10.43
C ILE A 137 -1.75 -7.55 10.29
N ARG A 138 -2.24 -6.84 11.30
CA ARG A 138 -3.55 -6.14 11.26
C ARG A 138 -3.70 -5.22 10.05
N GLN A 139 -2.74 -4.31 9.91
CA GLN A 139 -2.80 -3.30 8.87
C GLN A 139 -2.56 -3.90 7.47
N SER A 140 -1.87 -5.03 7.33
CA SER A 140 -1.71 -5.70 6.03
C SER A 140 -3.04 -6.28 5.55
N ILE A 141 -3.86 -6.79 6.47
CA ILE A 141 -5.23 -7.22 6.19
C ILE A 141 -6.10 -6.00 5.81
N ALA A 142 -5.98 -4.89 6.54
CA ALA A 142 -6.70 -3.66 6.23
C ALA A 142 -6.30 -3.06 4.86
N ILE A 143 -5.01 -3.06 4.51
CA ILE A 143 -4.52 -2.70 3.18
C ILE A 143 -5.10 -3.65 2.14
N SER A 144 -5.14 -4.96 2.40
CA SER A 144 -5.73 -5.93 1.46
C SER A 144 -7.20 -5.62 1.18
N LEU A 145 -7.99 -5.35 2.22
CA LEU A 145 -9.39 -4.95 2.11
C LEU A 145 -9.55 -3.63 1.36
N PHE A 146 -8.66 -2.66 1.60
CA PHE A 146 -8.60 -1.40 0.86
C PHE A 146 -8.33 -1.61 -0.62
N LEU A 147 -7.31 -2.40 -0.98
CA LEU A 147 -7.00 -2.64 -2.39
C LEU A 147 -8.14 -3.37 -3.11
N PHE A 148 -8.78 -4.34 -2.45
CA PHE A 148 -9.95 -5.00 -3.01
C PHE A 148 -11.17 -4.08 -3.13
N SER A 149 -11.31 -3.06 -2.27
CA SER A 149 -12.43 -2.11 -2.34
C SER A 149 -12.32 -1.13 -3.51
N VAL A 150 -11.12 -0.93 -4.06
CA VAL A 150 -10.89 -0.08 -5.24
C VAL A 150 -11.71 -0.57 -6.45
N PHE A 151 -11.85 -1.88 -6.64
CA PHE A 151 -12.62 -2.44 -7.77
C PHE A 151 -14.12 -2.07 -7.75
N PRO A 152 -14.87 -2.30 -6.65
CA PRO A 152 -16.24 -1.81 -6.56
C PRO A 152 -16.33 -0.28 -6.60
N LEU A 153 -15.37 0.46 -6.03
CA LEU A 153 -15.33 1.92 -6.12
C LEU A 153 -15.27 2.40 -7.58
N LEU A 154 -14.34 1.84 -8.37
CA LEU A 154 -14.19 2.13 -9.80
C LEU A 154 -15.41 1.74 -10.65
N ARG A 155 -16.34 0.95 -10.10
CA ARG A 155 -17.61 0.60 -10.75
C ARG A 155 -18.80 1.40 -10.24
N GLY A 156 -18.60 2.38 -9.37
CA GLY A 156 -19.68 3.12 -8.73
C GLY A 156 -20.46 2.33 -7.67
N ARG A 157 -19.95 1.17 -7.22
CA ARG A 157 -20.58 0.35 -6.16
C ARG A 157 -20.13 0.85 -4.78
N HIS A 158 -20.51 2.08 -4.45
CA HIS A 158 -20.08 2.78 -3.24
C HIS A 158 -20.51 2.08 -1.94
N SER A 159 -21.64 1.36 -1.95
CA SER A 159 -22.09 0.58 -0.79
C SER A 159 -21.12 -0.55 -0.43
N ILE A 160 -20.65 -1.32 -1.42
CA ILE A 160 -19.67 -2.39 -1.22
C ILE A 160 -18.34 -1.78 -0.75
N TYR A 161 -17.92 -0.68 -1.37
CA TYR A 161 -16.73 0.05 -0.93
C TYR A 161 -16.83 0.47 0.55
N ALA A 162 -17.95 1.07 0.96
CA ALA A 162 -18.18 1.50 2.34
C ALA A 162 -18.22 0.33 3.32
N VAL A 163 -18.86 -0.79 2.98
CA VAL A 163 -18.88 -2.01 3.81
C VAL A 163 -17.46 -2.54 4.01
N LEU A 164 -16.67 -2.62 2.94
CA LEU A 164 -15.27 -3.05 3.06
C LEU A 164 -14.42 -2.09 3.88
N GLY A 165 -14.67 -0.78 3.78
CA GLY A 165 -14.02 0.24 4.60
C GLY A 165 -14.35 0.11 6.08
N LEU A 166 -15.61 -0.18 6.39
CA LEU A 166 -16.05 -0.42 7.76
C LEU A 166 -15.44 -1.70 8.33
N ILE A 167 -15.38 -2.78 7.55
CA ILE A 167 -14.69 -4.02 7.97
C ILE A 167 -13.20 -3.74 8.19
N ALA A 168 -12.55 -3.02 7.27
CA ALA A 168 -11.13 -2.66 7.39
C ALA A 168 -10.88 -1.82 8.64
N PHE A 169 -11.78 -0.88 8.98
CA PHE A 169 -11.69 -0.06 10.18
C PHE A 169 -11.66 -0.92 11.45
N PHE A 170 -12.57 -1.89 11.56
CA PHE A 170 -12.60 -2.80 12.71
C PHE A 170 -11.50 -3.88 12.68
N VAL A 171 -10.71 -3.96 11.62
CA VAL A 171 -9.45 -4.73 11.59
C VAL A 171 -8.28 -3.84 12.02
N HIS A 172 -8.26 -2.61 11.53
CA HIS A 172 -7.26 -1.61 11.86
C HIS A 172 -7.80 -0.18 11.71
N ASN A 173 -7.96 0.53 12.83
CA ASN A 173 -8.73 1.79 12.89
C ASN A 173 -8.22 2.87 11.92
N SER A 174 -6.90 2.92 11.66
CA SER A 174 -6.33 3.96 10.79
C SER A 174 -6.81 3.87 9.34
N SER A 175 -7.34 2.71 8.91
CA SER A 175 -7.78 2.51 7.53
C SER A 175 -8.94 3.41 7.13
N ILE A 176 -9.79 3.84 8.07
CA ILE A 176 -10.97 4.66 7.74
C ILE A 176 -10.58 5.98 7.08
N ILE A 177 -9.48 6.59 7.52
CA ILE A 177 -8.96 7.84 6.96
C ILE A 177 -8.64 7.65 5.48
N VAL A 178 -7.94 6.56 5.16
CA VAL A 178 -7.54 6.23 3.79
C VAL A 178 -8.76 5.97 2.91
N PHE A 179 -9.76 5.24 3.44
CA PHE A 179 -10.99 4.99 2.71
C PHE A 179 -11.78 6.27 2.44
N LEU A 180 -11.88 7.18 3.41
CA LEU A 180 -12.56 8.47 3.23
C LEU A 180 -11.84 9.32 2.19
N VAL A 181 -10.52 9.51 2.33
CA VAL A 181 -9.72 10.28 1.38
C VAL A 181 -9.87 9.72 -0.03
N THR A 182 -9.71 8.41 -0.20
CA THR A 182 -9.81 7.74 -1.51
C THR A 182 -11.20 7.88 -2.11
N PHE A 183 -12.27 7.82 -1.31
CA PHE A 183 -13.63 8.02 -1.78
C PHE A 183 -13.81 9.41 -2.41
N PHE A 184 -13.41 10.46 -1.68
CA PHE A 184 -13.56 11.84 -2.17
C PHE A 184 -12.70 12.12 -3.41
N VAL A 185 -11.47 11.59 -3.46
CA VAL A 185 -10.60 11.85 -4.62
C VAL A 185 -10.88 10.97 -5.83
N SER A 186 -11.57 9.84 -5.66
CA SER A 186 -11.84 8.90 -6.76
C SER A 186 -12.65 9.49 -7.90
N ASN A 187 -13.48 10.49 -7.61
CA ASN A 187 -14.28 11.21 -8.60
C ASN A 187 -13.61 12.50 -9.08
N VAL A 188 -12.44 12.86 -8.53
CA VAL A 188 -11.70 14.07 -8.90
C VAL A 188 -10.58 13.68 -9.87
N PHE A 189 -10.74 14.13 -11.12
CA PHE A 189 -9.71 13.96 -12.12
C PHE A 189 -8.49 14.84 -11.79
N LEU A 190 -7.34 14.20 -11.60
CA LEU A 190 -6.08 14.88 -11.36
C LEU A 190 -5.32 15.05 -12.67
N GLY A 191 -5.38 16.26 -13.22
CA GLY A 191 -4.54 16.64 -14.36
C GLY A 191 -3.06 16.72 -13.98
N PHE A 192 -2.17 16.53 -14.94
CA PHE A 192 -0.71 16.55 -14.72
C PHE A 192 -0.20 17.83 -14.03
N ARG A 193 -0.80 18.99 -14.34
CA ARG A 193 -0.41 20.28 -13.72
C ARG A 193 -0.74 20.29 -12.22
N VAL A 194 -1.95 19.87 -11.86
CA VAL A 194 -2.40 19.81 -10.47
C VAL A 194 -1.63 18.74 -9.71
N PHE A 195 -1.36 17.60 -10.34
CA PHE A 195 -0.48 16.57 -9.80
C PHE A 195 0.92 17.11 -9.48
N TYR A 196 1.57 17.77 -10.44
CA TYR A 196 2.91 18.34 -10.26
C TYR A 196 2.92 19.36 -9.13
N PHE A 197 1.92 20.24 -9.10
CA PHE A 197 1.77 21.22 -8.04
C PHE A 197 1.54 20.58 -6.67
N GLY A 198 0.70 19.53 -6.60
CA GLY A 198 0.44 18.79 -5.38
C GLY A 198 1.69 18.09 -4.83
N VAL A 199 2.51 17.51 -5.70
CA VAL A 199 3.82 16.95 -5.30
C VAL A 199 4.75 18.08 -4.84
N LEU A 200 4.86 19.18 -5.59
CA LEU A 200 5.71 20.33 -5.23
C LEU A 200 5.34 20.95 -3.87
N LEU A 201 4.06 21.00 -3.55
CA LEU A 201 3.56 21.51 -2.27
C LEU A 201 3.62 20.48 -1.13
N SER A 202 3.88 19.20 -1.42
CA SER A 202 3.89 18.15 -0.40
C SER A 202 4.87 18.42 0.76
N PRO A 203 6.06 19.03 0.59
CA PRO A 203 6.93 19.37 1.72
C PRO A 203 6.31 20.36 2.71
N LEU A 204 5.37 21.20 2.28
CA LEU A 204 4.70 22.15 3.17
C LEU A 204 3.81 21.45 4.20
N THR A 205 3.48 20.17 4.01
CA THR A 205 2.71 19.42 5.00
C THR A 205 3.49 19.14 6.29
N VAL A 206 4.82 19.29 6.30
CA VAL A 206 5.63 19.28 7.54
C VAL A 206 5.16 20.35 8.52
N LEU A 207 4.62 21.47 8.02
CA LEU A 207 4.10 22.56 8.84
C LEU A 207 2.79 22.20 9.57
N VAL A 208 2.15 21.08 9.23
CA VAL A 208 0.98 20.58 9.96
C VAL A 208 1.45 20.11 11.34
N ASN A 209 1.12 20.90 12.35
CA ASN A 209 1.43 20.59 13.75
C ASN A 209 0.63 19.36 14.21
N GLU A 210 1.28 18.49 14.99
CA GLU A 210 0.65 17.35 15.67
C GLU A 210 -0.67 17.75 16.35
N THR A 211 -0.68 18.87 17.07
CA THR A 211 -1.87 19.35 17.80
C THR A 211 -3.08 19.56 16.88
N ILE A 212 -2.87 20.10 15.68
CA ILE A 212 -3.93 20.33 14.70
C ILE A 212 -4.48 19.00 14.20
N LEU A 213 -3.58 18.03 13.95
CA LEU A 213 -3.97 16.72 13.47
C LEU A 213 -4.70 15.90 14.54
N TYR A 214 -4.17 15.84 15.77
CA TYR A 214 -4.81 15.09 16.87
C TYR A 214 -6.17 15.69 17.24
N ALA A 215 -6.31 17.01 17.19
CA ALA A 215 -7.60 17.68 17.33
C ALA A 215 -8.58 17.29 16.21
N PHE A 216 -8.10 17.10 14.98
CA PHE A 216 -8.93 16.70 13.83
C PHE A 216 -9.29 15.21 13.84
N LEU A 217 -8.42 14.34 14.36
CA LEU A 217 -8.59 12.89 14.36
C LEU A 217 -9.32 12.35 15.61
N PHE A 218 -9.83 13.22 16.50
CA PHE A 218 -10.58 12.86 17.71
C PHE A 218 -9.83 11.90 18.66
N PHE A 219 -8.50 11.95 18.66
CA PHE A 219 -7.69 11.13 19.59
C PHE A 219 -7.48 11.89 20.90
N ASP A 220 -7.67 11.18 22.01
CA ASP A 220 -7.43 11.69 23.37
C ASP A 220 -5.98 12.20 23.49
N ILE A 221 -5.85 13.50 23.84
CA ILE A 221 -4.59 14.23 23.98
C ILE A 221 -3.61 13.51 24.93
N LYS A 222 -4.11 12.66 25.84
CA LYS A 222 -3.26 11.87 26.75
C LYS A 222 -2.31 10.89 26.05
N GLN A 223 -2.60 10.43 24.83
CA GLN A 223 -1.65 9.57 24.10
C GLN A 223 -0.45 10.34 23.53
N LEU A 224 -0.55 11.66 23.38
CA LEU A 224 0.51 12.51 22.82
C LEU A 224 1.78 12.50 23.67
N ASN A 225 1.63 12.52 25.00
CA ASN A 225 2.75 12.64 25.94
C ASN A 225 3.66 11.40 26.01
N ASN A 226 3.20 10.23 25.54
CA ASN A 226 3.98 8.99 25.56
C ASN A 226 4.86 8.78 24.31
N PHE A 227 4.74 9.62 23.28
CA PHE A 227 5.46 9.45 22.01
C PHE A 227 6.74 10.28 21.85
N ASN A 228 6.98 11.26 22.74
CA ASN A 228 8.03 12.27 22.58
C ASN A 228 9.45 11.83 22.96
N ASN A 229 9.67 10.63 23.52
CA ASN A 229 10.98 10.27 24.08
C ASN A 229 11.94 9.54 23.11
N ASP A 230 11.52 9.20 21.87
CA ASP A 230 12.36 8.45 20.90
C ASP A 230 12.53 9.18 19.55
N THR A 231 12.35 10.50 19.50
CA THR A 231 12.20 11.25 18.23
C THR A 231 13.50 11.48 17.44
N ASP A 232 14.65 11.54 18.09
CA ASP A 232 15.84 12.17 17.48
C ASP A 232 16.61 11.28 16.48
N LEU A 233 16.60 9.95 16.63
CA LEU A 233 17.32 9.06 15.72
C LEU A 233 16.53 8.79 14.42
N LEU A 234 15.19 8.74 14.50
CA LEU A 234 14.30 8.41 13.37
C LEU A 234 14.10 9.57 12.39
N LEU A 235 14.27 10.82 12.84
CA LEU A 235 14.15 12.02 12.00
C LEU A 235 15.25 12.09 10.92
N ASN A 236 16.45 11.58 11.21
CA ASN A 236 17.60 11.61 10.30
C ASN A 236 17.50 10.64 9.10
N ILE A 237 16.65 9.60 9.19
CA ILE A 237 16.51 8.55 8.17
C ILE A 237 15.28 8.79 7.27
N LYS A 238 14.23 9.44 7.78
CA LYS A 238 12.96 9.63 7.05
C LYS A 238 12.98 10.78 6.04
N VAL A 239 13.76 11.84 6.30
CA VAL A 239 13.89 13.01 5.40
C VAL A 239 14.54 12.64 4.05
N PRO A 240 15.59 11.81 3.97
CA PRO A 240 16.10 11.33 2.69
C PRO A 240 15.05 10.58 1.85
N MET A 241 14.21 9.75 2.48
CA MET A 241 13.20 8.96 1.78
C MET A 241 12.10 9.79 1.12
N SER A 242 11.57 10.80 1.83
CA SER A 242 10.57 11.70 1.28
C SER A 242 11.15 12.55 0.13
N VAL A 243 12.41 12.97 0.26
CA VAL A 243 13.15 13.70 -0.78
C VAL A 243 13.39 12.82 -2.02
N TRP A 244 13.76 11.56 -1.87
CA TRP A 244 13.99 10.67 -3.02
C TRP A 244 12.69 10.20 -3.69
N SER A 245 11.64 9.96 -2.91
CA SER A 245 10.28 9.70 -3.42
C SER A 245 9.77 10.88 -4.23
N PHE A 246 10.04 12.10 -3.76
CA PHE A 246 9.75 13.34 -4.46
C PHE A 246 10.58 13.49 -5.75
N VAL A 247 11.90 13.26 -5.71
CA VAL A 247 12.78 13.31 -6.89
C VAL A 247 12.38 12.29 -7.95
N LEU A 248 11.98 11.09 -7.53
CA LEU A 248 11.45 10.04 -8.41
C LEU A 248 10.22 10.48 -9.17
N VAL A 249 9.22 10.94 -8.42
CA VAL A 249 7.94 11.32 -8.95
C VAL A 249 8.11 12.53 -9.88
N MET A 250 8.90 13.52 -9.48
CA MET A 250 9.13 14.74 -10.25
C MET A 250 9.98 14.50 -11.50
N GLY A 251 11.07 13.75 -11.41
CA GLY A 251 11.95 13.46 -12.56
C GLY A 251 11.24 12.67 -13.65
N PHE A 252 10.37 11.72 -13.29
CA PHE A 252 9.59 10.95 -14.25
C PHE A 252 8.46 11.76 -14.87
N VAL A 253 7.74 12.55 -14.07
CA VAL A 253 6.59 13.34 -14.54
C VAL A 253 7.02 14.50 -15.43
N MET A 254 8.13 15.17 -15.12
CA MET A 254 8.65 16.26 -15.96
C MET A 254 9.05 15.81 -17.36
N ARG A 255 9.55 14.58 -17.53
CA ARG A 255 9.98 14.07 -18.84
C ARG A 255 8.83 13.48 -19.67
N TYR A 256 7.85 12.85 -19.02
CA TYR A 256 6.72 12.19 -19.71
C TYR A 256 5.45 13.02 -19.82
N GLY A 257 5.32 14.11 -19.06
CA GLY A 257 4.28 15.13 -19.28
C GLY A 257 4.31 15.71 -20.70
N LYS A 258 5.44 15.64 -21.41
CA LYS A 258 5.54 16.02 -22.83
C LYS A 258 5.07 14.94 -23.83
N ASN A 259 5.03 13.67 -23.45
CA ASN A 259 4.54 12.56 -24.30
C ASN A 259 3.03 12.28 -24.13
N VAL A 260 2.29 13.22 -23.53
CA VAL A 260 0.84 13.17 -23.30
C VAL A 260 0.04 12.89 -24.58
N ALA A 261 0.57 13.19 -25.76
CA ALA A 261 -0.02 12.84 -27.06
C ALA A 261 -0.25 11.32 -27.25
N ILE A 262 0.58 10.45 -26.66
CA ILE A 262 0.38 8.98 -26.71
C ILE A 262 -0.74 8.55 -25.76
N ILE A 263 -0.95 9.29 -24.68
CA ILE A 263 -1.99 9.03 -23.67
C ILE A 263 -3.36 9.54 -24.15
N GLU A 264 -3.39 10.59 -24.98
CA GLU A 264 -4.63 11.06 -25.63
C GLU A 264 -5.19 10.06 -26.65
N ALA A 265 -4.34 9.23 -27.26
CA ALA A 265 -4.77 8.14 -28.14
C ALA A 265 -5.48 6.99 -27.39
N MET A 266 -5.31 6.89 -26.06
CA MET A 266 -5.94 5.87 -25.21
C MET A 266 -7.27 6.32 -24.59
N LYS A 267 -7.80 7.50 -24.97
CA LYS A 267 -9.09 8.07 -24.51
C LYS A 267 -10.33 7.19 -24.79
N SER A 268 -10.23 6.10 -25.54
CA SER A 268 -11.39 5.25 -25.88
C SER A 268 -11.95 4.42 -24.71
N HIS A 269 -11.28 4.39 -23.55
CA HIS A 269 -11.72 3.63 -22.38
C HIS A 269 -11.72 4.52 -21.12
N ASP A 270 -12.86 5.16 -20.81
CA ASP A 270 -13.03 6.13 -19.71
C ASP A 270 -12.44 5.68 -18.36
N ASN A 271 -12.49 4.38 -18.06
CA ASN A 271 -12.06 3.82 -16.77
C ASN A 271 -10.55 3.90 -16.52
N TYR A 272 -9.76 3.95 -17.59
CA TYR A 272 -8.31 4.09 -17.49
C TYR A 272 -7.89 5.46 -16.94
N LEU A 273 -8.62 6.52 -17.30
CA LEU A 273 -8.36 7.87 -16.79
C LEU A 273 -8.58 7.94 -15.28
N TYR A 274 -9.57 7.22 -14.74
CA TYR A 274 -9.82 7.14 -13.31
C TYR A 274 -8.73 6.36 -12.56
N VAL A 275 -8.32 5.19 -13.07
CA VAL A 275 -7.20 4.43 -12.47
C VAL A 275 -5.93 5.26 -12.45
N ARG A 276 -5.62 5.94 -13.56
CA ARG A 276 -4.47 6.85 -13.64
C ARG A 276 -4.58 7.97 -12.62
N SER A 277 -5.75 8.62 -12.53
CA SER A 277 -6.01 9.69 -11.57
C SER A 277 -5.79 9.21 -10.13
N LEU A 278 -6.32 8.04 -9.77
CA LEU A 278 -6.10 7.43 -8.45
C LEU A 278 -4.63 7.16 -8.17
N CYS A 279 -3.88 6.65 -9.16
CA CYS A 279 -2.44 6.44 -9.02
C CYS A 279 -1.69 7.75 -8.76
N MET A 280 -2.04 8.80 -9.50
CA MET A 280 -1.45 10.13 -9.35
C MET A 280 -1.79 10.74 -7.98
N TRP A 281 -3.04 10.61 -7.51
CA TRP A 281 -3.42 10.98 -6.15
C TRP A 281 -2.65 10.18 -5.11
N GLY A 282 -2.47 8.86 -5.30
CA GLY A 282 -1.66 8.01 -4.42
C GLY A 282 -0.23 8.50 -4.28
N CYS A 283 0.41 8.95 -5.38
CA CYS A 283 1.72 9.58 -5.33
C CYS A 283 1.72 10.91 -4.54
N VAL A 284 0.73 11.79 -4.77
CA VAL A 284 0.61 13.05 -4.02
C VAL A 284 0.44 12.79 -2.53
N PHE A 285 -0.46 11.87 -2.16
CA PHE A 285 -0.70 11.50 -0.76
C PHE A 285 0.51 10.83 -0.14
N LEU A 286 1.17 9.89 -0.82
CA LEU A 286 2.37 9.26 -0.28
C LEU A 286 3.45 10.32 0.01
N CYS A 287 3.73 11.22 -0.94
CA CYS A 287 4.70 12.28 -0.71
C CYS A 287 4.30 13.16 0.49
N ALA A 288 3.05 13.64 0.52
CA ALA A 288 2.54 14.49 1.60
C ALA A 288 2.62 13.80 2.98
N LEU A 289 2.26 12.52 3.05
CA LEU A 289 2.25 11.74 4.28
C LEU A 289 3.67 11.39 4.74
N LEU A 290 4.60 11.10 3.82
CA LEU A 290 6.01 10.88 4.16
C LEU A 290 6.67 12.14 4.71
N TRP A 291 6.31 13.32 4.18
CA TRP A 291 6.73 14.59 4.75
C TRP A 291 6.12 14.81 6.14
N MET A 292 4.82 14.59 6.33
CA MET A 292 4.21 14.67 7.67
C MET A 292 4.79 13.63 8.64
N ALA A 293 5.28 12.50 8.14
CA ALA A 293 5.86 11.44 8.97
C ALA A 293 7.18 11.83 9.64
N SER A 294 7.84 12.92 9.22
CA SER A 294 8.97 13.50 9.96
C SER A 294 8.53 14.08 11.29
N SER A 295 7.29 14.55 11.37
CA SER A 295 6.71 15.16 12.57
C SER A 295 5.80 14.17 13.31
N ILE A 296 5.00 13.38 12.58
CA ILE A 296 3.91 12.55 13.13
C ILE A 296 4.07 11.09 12.69
N ARG A 297 4.48 10.20 13.60
CA ARG A 297 4.72 8.77 13.28
C ARG A 297 3.52 8.04 12.67
N LEU A 298 2.29 8.43 13.02
CA LEU A 298 1.07 7.83 12.45
C LEU A 298 0.99 8.00 10.93
N MET A 299 1.54 9.09 10.38
CA MET A 299 1.46 9.42 8.95
C MET A 299 2.26 8.44 8.09
N ASP A 300 3.33 7.88 8.64
CA ASP A 300 4.09 6.81 8.00
C ASP A 300 3.19 5.61 7.69
N ARG A 301 2.42 5.18 8.68
CA ARG A 301 1.47 4.06 8.55
C ARG A 301 0.38 4.36 7.53
N LEU A 302 -0.14 5.59 7.49
CA LEU A 302 -1.14 5.98 6.49
C LEU A 302 -0.55 6.01 5.06
N GLY A 303 0.69 6.45 4.91
CA GLY A 303 1.40 6.46 3.63
C GLY A 303 1.47 5.08 2.97
N LEU A 304 1.65 4.02 3.78
CA LEU A 304 1.77 2.64 3.29
C LEU A 304 0.55 2.15 2.49
N TYR A 305 -0.65 2.69 2.73
CA TYR A 305 -1.83 2.35 1.93
C TYR A 305 -1.74 2.84 0.49
N PHE A 306 -0.96 3.91 0.25
CA PHE A 306 -0.82 4.51 -1.07
C PHE A 306 0.38 3.97 -1.85
N VAL A 307 1.30 3.25 -1.20
CA VAL A 307 2.47 2.64 -1.86
C VAL A 307 2.08 1.70 -3.01
N PRO A 308 1.07 0.82 -2.91
CA PRO A 308 0.67 -0.03 -4.04
C PRO A 308 0.27 0.75 -5.30
N PHE A 309 -0.30 1.95 -5.13
CA PHE A 309 -0.64 2.83 -6.25
C PHE A 309 0.59 3.51 -6.85
N VAL A 310 1.55 3.92 -6.02
CA VAL A 310 2.84 4.44 -6.50
C VAL A 310 3.59 3.37 -7.27
N ALA A 311 3.64 2.14 -6.75
CA ALA A 311 4.20 0.99 -7.46
C ALA A 311 3.52 0.77 -8.81
N LEU A 312 2.19 0.85 -8.84
CA LEU A 312 1.41 0.69 -10.07
C LEU A 312 1.73 1.79 -11.08
N PHE A 313 1.80 3.03 -10.62
CA PHE A 313 2.14 4.19 -11.44
C PHE A 313 3.55 4.08 -12.03
N SER A 314 4.54 3.75 -11.20
CA SER A 314 5.93 3.57 -11.63
C SER A 314 6.08 2.43 -12.63
N ALA A 315 5.42 1.28 -12.38
CA ALA A 315 5.44 0.13 -13.28
C ALA A 315 4.81 0.46 -14.64
N TRP A 316 3.70 1.21 -14.63
CA TRP A 316 3.03 1.66 -15.84
C TRP A 316 3.91 2.64 -16.64
N ILE A 317 4.49 3.65 -15.99
CA ILE A 317 5.34 4.64 -16.67
C ILE A 317 6.56 3.94 -17.28
N LEU A 318 7.26 3.08 -16.53
CA LEU A 318 8.48 2.41 -17.00
C LEU A 318 8.23 1.44 -18.15
N ALA A 319 7.08 0.76 -18.15
CA ALA A 319 6.66 -0.06 -19.28
C ALA A 319 6.31 0.76 -20.52
N SER A 320 5.90 2.01 -20.34
CA SER A 320 5.58 2.95 -21.44
C SER A 320 6.81 3.63 -22.05
N VAL A 321 7.99 3.46 -21.43
CA VAL A 321 9.27 3.98 -21.94
C VAL A 321 9.68 3.17 -23.18
N ARG A 322 9.75 3.83 -24.34
CA ARG A 322 10.27 3.23 -25.59
C ARG A 322 11.70 2.72 -25.38
N GLU A 323 12.06 1.65 -26.10
CA GLU A 323 13.41 1.06 -26.16
C GLU A 323 14.40 1.98 -26.90
N THR A 324 14.63 3.15 -26.31
CA THR A 324 15.63 4.11 -26.75
C THR A 324 16.78 4.09 -25.76
N LEU A 325 17.96 4.57 -26.17
CA LEU A 325 19.12 4.72 -25.26
C LEU A 325 18.75 5.53 -23.99
N VAL A 326 17.96 6.59 -24.15
CA VAL A 326 17.41 7.38 -23.04
C VAL A 326 16.54 6.51 -22.12
N GLY A 327 15.69 5.66 -22.71
CA GLY A 327 14.86 4.73 -21.95
C GLY A 327 15.66 3.73 -21.12
N TRP A 328 16.77 3.22 -21.65
CA TRP A 328 17.70 2.37 -20.92
C TRP A 328 18.36 3.09 -19.74
N TRP A 329 18.88 4.30 -19.95
CA TRP A 329 19.43 5.12 -18.87
C TRP A 329 18.40 5.39 -17.77
N MET A 330 17.14 5.63 -18.13
CA MET A 330 16.08 5.82 -17.14
C MET A 330 15.79 4.58 -16.30
N ARG A 331 15.69 3.40 -16.94
CA ARG A 331 15.52 2.12 -16.24
C ARG A 331 16.71 1.86 -15.30
N PHE A 332 17.92 2.16 -15.77
CA PHE A 332 19.15 2.01 -15.00
C PHE A 332 19.22 2.97 -13.81
N SER A 333 18.96 4.27 -14.00
CA SER A 333 18.91 5.25 -12.90
C SER A 333 17.86 4.90 -11.86
N PHE A 334 16.69 4.43 -12.32
CA PHE A 334 15.65 3.93 -11.42
C PHE A 334 16.13 2.73 -10.60
N LEU A 335 16.79 1.76 -11.24
CA LEU A 335 17.34 0.58 -10.55
C LEU A 335 18.43 0.97 -9.53
N LEU A 336 19.39 1.80 -9.92
CA LEU A 336 20.46 2.27 -9.02
C LEU A 336 19.89 2.93 -7.76
N MET A 337 18.83 3.72 -7.94
CA MET A 337 18.22 4.41 -6.84
C MET A 337 17.33 3.48 -5.98
N LEU A 338 16.66 2.48 -6.57
CA LEU A 338 16.01 1.43 -5.77
C LEU A 338 17.02 0.66 -4.92
N ILE A 339 18.21 0.36 -5.47
CA ILE A 339 19.32 -0.25 -4.73
C ILE A 339 19.76 0.69 -3.60
N PHE A 340 19.91 1.99 -3.88
CA PHE A 340 20.27 2.98 -2.86
C PHE A 340 19.24 3.04 -1.73
N ILE A 341 17.95 3.19 -2.04
CA ILE A 341 16.86 3.22 -1.04
C ILE A 341 16.87 1.95 -0.20
N SER A 342 17.02 0.78 -0.85
CA SER A 342 17.08 -0.50 -0.14
C SER A 342 18.31 -0.56 0.77
N SER A 343 19.50 -0.20 0.27
CA SER A 343 20.73 -0.20 1.07
C SER A 343 20.66 0.75 2.27
N PHE A 344 19.93 1.86 2.13
CA PHE A 344 19.73 2.83 3.19
C PHE A 344 18.71 2.34 4.22
N LEU A 345 17.60 1.75 3.78
CA LEU A 345 16.60 1.12 4.66
C LEU A 345 17.20 0.02 5.54
N PHE A 346 18.01 -0.83 4.92
CA PHE A 346 18.62 -1.97 5.61
C PHE A 346 19.92 -1.62 6.33
N ARG A 347 20.35 -0.35 6.30
CA ARG A 347 21.60 0.09 6.92
C ARG A 347 21.59 -0.22 8.42
N ASP A 348 20.56 0.21 9.14
CA ASP A 348 20.52 0.09 10.61
C ASP A 348 20.19 -1.34 11.08
N GLU A 349 19.43 -2.10 10.29
CA GLU A 349 19.23 -3.54 10.54
C GLU A 349 20.53 -4.34 10.35
N LEU A 350 21.38 -3.97 9.39
CA LEU A 350 22.69 -4.61 9.18
C LEU A 350 23.70 -4.26 10.28
N PHE A 351 23.66 -3.04 10.83
CA PHE A 351 24.59 -2.58 11.86
C PHE A 351 24.13 -2.85 13.30
N SER A 352 22.91 -3.35 13.52
CA SER A 352 22.43 -3.75 14.85
C SER A 352 22.65 -5.24 15.17
N VAL A 353 23.12 -6.01 14.19
CA VAL A 353 23.44 -7.45 14.32
C VAL A 353 24.95 -7.69 14.54
N PHE A 354 25.77 -6.65 14.41
CA PHE A 354 27.20 -6.63 14.76
C PHE A 354 27.43 -5.66 15.91
#